data_AF-A0A7J4MJ46-F1
#
_entry.id   AF-A0A7J4MJ46-F1
#
_cell.length_a   1.000
_cell.length_b   1.000
_cell.length_c   1.000
_cell.angle_alpha   90.00
_cell.angle_beta   90.00
_cell.angle_gamma   90.00
#
_symmetry.space_group_name_H-M   'P 1'
#
loop_
_entity.id
_entity.type
_entity.pdbx_description
1 polymer ?
#
loop_
_entity_poly.entity_id
_entity_poly.type
_entity_poly.pdbx_seq_one_letter_code
_entity_poly.pdbx_strand_id
1 'polypeptide(L)'
;MTARILQWSLDQLSLNRKVGIASVVSTSGSVPGKVGARLALTEIGIEGTVGGAGLEMKVISRLKELLQEATKPCGEIVTYGLNKGAKGYEVQPLDSLCGGRVTVALEVLIPMPHILLMGGGHCAKAIAEACKPLDWNYSVQDSRAEYAVLEGANETHHSCPKDFLMAENKQSLSRFSDILLLGHDWKEDEERLLGLLFAGYDGRLGVIGSKAKWNAFTKVALEAG
;
A
#
# COMPACT_ATOMS: atom_id res chain seq x y z
N MET A 1 8.28 19.27 10.51
CA MET A 1 8.36 18.69 9.16
C MET A 1 8.28 17.16 9.21
N THR A 2 9.06 16.52 10.08
CA THR A 2 9.10 15.06 10.28
C THR A 2 7.73 14.41 10.55
N ALA A 3 6.92 14.97 11.46
CA ALA A 3 5.58 14.43 11.78
C ALA A 3 4.65 14.43 10.55
N ARG A 4 4.71 15.48 9.72
CA ARG A 4 3.92 15.58 8.49
C ARG A 4 4.30 14.50 7.48
N ILE A 5 5.59 14.21 7.32
CA ILE A 5 6.08 13.17 6.41
C ILE A 5 5.62 11.79 6.89
N LEU A 6 5.71 11.52 8.20
CA LEU A 6 5.23 10.26 8.75
C LEU A 6 3.72 10.10 8.61
N GLN A 7 2.93 11.16 8.87
CA GLN A 7 1.49 11.12 8.65
C GLN A 7 1.17 10.82 7.19
N TRP A 8 1.82 11.51 6.25
CA TRP A 8 1.65 11.25 4.83
C TRP A 8 1.98 9.79 4.47
N SER A 9 3.05 9.23 5.04
CA SER A 9 3.39 7.81 4.85
C SER A 9 2.29 6.87 5.36
N LEU A 10 1.71 7.14 6.53
CA LEU A 10 0.60 6.34 7.06
C LEU A 10 -0.65 6.45 6.19
N ASP A 11 -0.96 7.65 5.69
CA ASP A 11 -2.09 7.86 4.78
C ASP A 11 -1.90 7.06 3.49
N GLN A 12 -0.67 7.02 2.93
CA GLN A 12 -0.38 6.20 1.75
C GLN A 12 -0.49 4.70 2.03
N LEU A 13 -0.02 4.22 3.19
CA LEU A 13 -0.17 2.82 3.59
C LEU A 13 -1.64 2.42 3.74
N SER A 14 -2.51 3.31 4.26
CA SER A 14 -3.96 3.06 4.35
C SER A 14 -4.65 2.97 2.99
N LEU A 15 -4.02 3.50 1.93
CA LEU A 15 -4.47 3.35 0.54
C LEU A 15 -3.80 2.14 -0.13
N ASN A 16 -3.27 1.20 0.67
CA ASN A 16 -2.58 0.01 0.22
C ASN A 16 -1.39 0.30 -0.72
N ARG A 17 -0.68 1.41 -0.49
CA ARG A 17 0.53 1.76 -1.26
C ARG A 17 1.79 1.49 -0.44
N LYS A 18 2.79 0.90 -1.08
CA LYS A 18 4.14 0.82 -0.50
C LYS A 18 4.72 2.22 -0.38
N VAL A 19 5.46 2.47 0.69
CA VAL A 19 6.11 3.76 0.95
C VAL A 19 7.59 3.56 1.18
N GLY A 20 8.42 4.25 0.40
CA GLY A 20 9.84 4.39 0.71
C GLY A 20 10.05 5.59 1.64
N ILE A 21 10.87 5.45 2.67
CA ILE A 21 11.29 6.55 3.55
C ILE A 21 12.81 6.62 3.56
N ALA A 22 13.34 7.84 3.44
CA ALA A 22 14.72 8.19 3.67
C ALA A 22 14.85 9.08 4.90
N SER A 23 15.77 8.75 5.81
CA SER A 23 16.07 9.55 7.01
C SER A 23 17.56 9.86 7.11
N VAL A 24 17.93 11.12 7.22
CA VAL A 24 19.31 11.51 7.52
C VAL A 24 19.61 11.17 8.98
N VAL A 25 20.45 10.17 9.21
CA VAL A 25 20.77 9.65 10.55
C VAL A 25 22.08 10.22 11.10
N SER A 26 23.03 10.57 10.24
CA SER A 26 24.27 11.21 10.67
C SER A 26 24.86 12.10 9.58
N THR A 27 25.63 13.09 10.01
CA THR A 27 26.30 14.06 9.14
C THR A 27 27.68 14.38 9.69
N SER A 28 28.64 14.59 8.79
CA SER A 28 29.99 15.03 9.14
C SER A 28 30.47 16.07 8.14
N GLY A 29 31.12 17.14 8.60
CA GLY A 29 31.53 18.25 7.74
C GLY A 29 30.34 19.09 7.24
N SER A 30 30.55 19.86 6.17
CA SER A 30 29.52 20.71 5.59
C SER A 30 28.62 19.89 4.67
N VAL A 31 27.33 19.79 5.01
CA VAL A 31 26.32 19.04 4.26
C VAL A 31 25.01 19.83 4.19
N PRO A 32 24.20 19.69 3.13
CA PRO A 32 22.95 20.45 3.00
C PRO A 32 21.78 19.84 3.81
N GLY A 33 21.81 18.54 4.10
CA GLY A 33 20.82 17.84 4.91
C GLY A 33 21.19 17.78 6.38
N LYS A 34 20.30 18.17 7.28
CA LYS A 34 20.51 18.04 8.74
C LYS A 34 20.01 16.68 9.23
N VAL A 35 20.60 16.19 10.32
CA VAL A 35 20.10 15.01 11.04
C VAL A 35 18.60 15.19 11.36
N GLY A 36 17.81 14.17 11.08
CA GLY A 36 16.35 14.19 11.23
C GLY A 36 15.57 14.70 10.02
N ALA A 37 16.25 15.19 8.97
CA ALA A 37 15.62 15.44 7.67
C ALA A 37 15.09 14.11 7.09
N ARG A 38 13.89 14.17 6.50
CA ARG A 38 13.21 13.00 5.93
C ARG A 38 12.61 13.32 4.58
N LEU A 39 12.56 12.29 3.75
CA LEU A 39 11.83 12.24 2.50
C LEU A 39 11.05 10.94 2.48
N ALA A 40 9.79 10.97 2.06
CA ALA A 40 9.01 9.78 1.77
C ALA A 40 8.55 9.80 0.32
N LEU A 41 8.40 8.64 -0.30
CA LEU A 41 7.88 8.52 -1.64
C LEU A 41 7.03 7.26 -1.83
N THR A 42 6.15 7.33 -2.82
CA THR A 42 5.43 6.21 -3.42
C THR A 42 5.68 6.23 -4.92
N GLU A 43 5.00 5.36 -5.67
CA GLU A 43 4.98 5.44 -7.13
C GLU A 43 4.29 6.71 -7.66
N ILE A 44 3.41 7.34 -6.87
CA ILE A 44 2.59 8.48 -7.30
C ILE A 44 3.15 9.85 -6.87
N GLY A 45 4.02 9.91 -5.87
CA GLY A 45 4.41 11.19 -5.28
C GLY A 45 5.54 11.12 -4.27
N ILE A 46 6.05 12.29 -3.89
CA ILE A 46 7.17 12.49 -2.96
C ILE A 46 6.79 13.58 -1.96
N GLU A 47 7.11 13.39 -0.69
CA GLU A 47 6.89 14.35 0.39
C GLU A 47 8.17 14.53 1.23
N GLY A 48 8.59 15.77 1.45
CA GLY A 48 9.77 16.10 2.25
C GLY A 48 11.08 16.19 1.44
N THR A 49 12.19 16.33 2.15
CA THR A 49 13.53 16.51 1.57
C THR A 49 14.60 15.99 2.53
N VAL A 50 15.67 15.42 1.97
CA VAL A 50 16.88 15.03 2.72
C VAL A 50 18.00 16.08 2.63
N GLY A 51 17.78 17.21 1.94
CA GLY A 51 18.78 18.28 1.78
C GLY A 51 18.94 18.82 0.36
N GLY A 52 18.15 18.36 -0.62
CA GLY A 52 18.17 18.87 -1.99
C GLY A 52 19.41 18.52 -2.82
N ALA A 53 19.50 19.11 -4.02
CA ALA A 53 20.59 18.96 -4.99
C ALA A 53 20.89 17.48 -5.34
N GLY A 54 22.16 17.16 -5.60
CA GLY A 54 22.57 15.82 -6.04
C GLY A 54 22.28 14.71 -5.03
N LEU A 55 22.33 15.01 -3.72
CA LEU A 55 22.03 14.03 -2.66
C LEU A 55 20.60 13.52 -2.79
N GLU A 56 19.65 14.43 -2.96
CA GLU A 56 18.24 14.10 -3.08
C GLU A 56 17.96 13.23 -4.31
N MET A 57 18.58 13.54 -5.45
CA MET A 57 18.46 12.74 -6.66
C MET A 57 18.95 11.29 -6.47
N LYS A 58 20.10 11.10 -5.80
CA LYS A 58 20.64 9.77 -5.52
C LYS A 58 19.78 8.98 -4.53
N VAL A 59 19.31 9.65 -3.47
CA VAL A 59 18.43 9.03 -2.47
C VAL A 59 17.09 8.63 -3.10
N ILE A 60 16.47 9.50 -3.88
CA ILE A 60 15.20 9.20 -4.56
C ILE A 60 15.38 8.04 -5.55
N SER A 61 16.45 8.04 -6.35
CA SER A 61 16.73 6.95 -7.29
C SER A 61 16.83 5.62 -6.57
N ARG A 62 17.66 5.55 -5.52
CA ARG A 62 17.87 4.31 -4.77
C ARG A 62 16.62 3.84 -4.05
N LEU A 63 15.87 4.77 -3.46
CA LEU A 63 14.63 4.46 -2.75
C LEU A 63 13.53 3.95 -3.71
N LYS A 64 13.48 4.45 -4.95
CA LYS A 64 12.59 3.91 -6.00
C LYS A 64 12.96 2.49 -6.42
N GLU A 65 14.25 2.19 -6.57
CA GLU A 65 14.73 0.82 -6.84
C GLU A 65 14.29 -0.14 -5.74
N LEU A 66 14.55 0.22 -4.47
CA LEU A 66 14.12 -0.57 -3.32
C LEU A 66 12.60 -0.78 -3.30
N LEU A 67 11.82 0.27 -3.58
CA LEU A 67 10.35 0.20 -3.58
C LEU A 67 9.80 -0.78 -4.63
N GLN A 68 10.43 -0.83 -5.81
CA GLN A 68 10.05 -1.73 -6.91
C GLN A 68 10.38 -3.19 -6.58
N GLU A 69 11.55 -3.45 -6.01
CA GLU A 69 12.04 -4.80 -5.71
C GLU A 69 11.40 -5.41 -4.45
N ALA A 70 10.99 -4.58 -3.49
CA ALA A 70 10.53 -5.05 -2.18
C ALA A 70 9.20 -5.83 -2.26
N THR A 71 9.23 -7.08 -1.84
CA THR A 71 8.04 -7.92 -1.58
C THR A 71 7.68 -8.01 -0.10
N LYS A 72 8.57 -7.54 0.78
CA LYS A 72 8.45 -7.50 2.24
C LYS A 72 9.13 -6.24 2.78
N PRO A 73 8.85 -5.81 4.01
CA PRO A 73 9.57 -4.70 4.62
C PRO A 73 11.08 -4.93 4.58
N CYS A 74 11.83 -3.91 4.16
CA CYS A 74 13.28 -3.97 4.03
C CYS A 74 13.90 -2.58 4.19
N GLY A 75 15.23 -2.53 4.30
CA GLY A 75 15.95 -1.27 4.35
C GLY A 75 17.46 -1.45 4.29
N GLU A 76 18.16 -0.34 4.10
CA GLU A 76 19.61 -0.25 4.05
C GLU A 76 20.10 1.09 4.59
N ILE A 77 21.38 1.16 4.96
CA ILE A 77 22.04 2.40 5.36
C ILE A 77 23.09 2.74 4.31
N VAL A 78 22.99 3.93 3.73
CA VAL A 78 23.89 4.40 2.68
C VAL A 78 24.62 5.66 3.13
N THR A 79 25.93 5.71 2.94
CA THR A 79 26.74 6.90 3.20
C THR A 79 27.15 7.57 1.89
N TYR A 80 26.79 8.84 1.75
CA TYR A 80 27.10 9.70 0.61
C TYR A 80 28.18 10.71 0.96
N GLY A 81 29.06 11.00 0.00
CA GLY A 81 30.18 11.91 0.16
C GLY A 81 30.06 13.06 -0.81
N LEU A 82 30.22 14.27 -0.31
CA LEU A 82 29.93 15.49 -1.04
C LEU A 82 31.18 16.15 -1.65
N ASN A 83 32.27 15.40 -1.86
CA ASN A 83 33.53 15.93 -2.41
C ASN A 83 33.69 15.69 -3.92
N LYS A 84 34.19 16.71 -4.64
CA LYS A 84 34.83 16.52 -5.96
C LYS A 84 36.09 15.63 -5.81
N GLY A 85 35.99 14.38 -6.21
CA GLY A 85 37.15 13.47 -6.32
C GLY A 85 37.40 12.50 -5.16
N ALA A 86 36.39 12.15 -4.37
CA ALA A 86 36.53 11.09 -3.36
C ALA A 86 36.90 9.74 -4.03
N LYS A 87 38.21 9.41 -4.04
CA LYS A 87 38.72 8.07 -4.31
C LYS A 87 39.09 7.42 -2.98
N GLY A 88 38.26 6.46 -2.53
CA GLY A 88 38.52 5.66 -1.34
C GLY A 88 37.25 5.30 -0.55
N TYR A 89 37.07 4.00 -0.34
CA TYR A 89 36.10 3.24 0.48
C TYR A 89 34.63 3.71 0.49
N GLU A 90 33.76 2.97 -0.21
CA GLU A 90 32.31 2.84 0.02
C GLU A 90 31.47 4.11 0.12
N VAL A 91 31.85 5.18 -0.59
CA VAL A 91 31.06 6.41 -0.62
C VAL A 91 30.64 6.74 -2.05
N GLN A 92 29.33 6.93 -2.28
CA GLN A 92 28.83 7.41 -3.57
C GLN A 92 29.16 8.90 -3.71
N PRO A 93 29.98 9.31 -4.69
CA PRO A 93 30.39 10.69 -4.87
C PRO A 93 29.23 11.53 -5.42
N LEU A 94 29.08 12.73 -4.89
CA LEU A 94 28.17 13.76 -5.38
C LEU A 94 28.98 14.94 -5.89
N ASP A 95 28.62 15.48 -7.06
CA ASP A 95 29.23 16.68 -7.61
C ASP A 95 28.74 17.91 -6.84
N SER A 96 29.30 18.11 -5.65
CA SER A 96 28.98 19.19 -4.73
C SER A 96 30.26 19.91 -4.27
N LEU A 97 30.11 21.18 -3.89
CA LEU A 97 31.18 22.01 -3.34
C LEU A 97 31.39 21.77 -1.84
N CYS A 98 30.52 21.00 -1.19
CA CYS A 98 30.47 20.86 0.26
C CYS A 98 31.32 19.68 0.74
N GLY A 99 32.34 19.87 1.58
CA GLY A 99 33.27 18.79 1.95
C GLY A 99 32.80 17.74 2.97
N GLY A 100 31.51 17.41 3.03
CA GLY A 100 30.91 16.57 4.06
C GLY A 100 30.53 15.15 3.65
N ARG A 101 30.07 14.37 4.64
CA ARG A 101 29.46 13.04 4.50
C ARG A 101 28.08 13.01 5.13
N VAL A 102 27.14 12.34 4.50
CA VAL A 102 25.76 12.16 4.99
C VAL A 102 25.45 10.68 4.99
N THR A 103 25.01 10.15 6.12
CA THR A 103 24.48 8.79 6.21
C THR A 103 22.96 8.85 6.26
N VAL A 104 22.32 8.09 5.38
CA VAL A 104 20.87 8.04 5.18
C VAL A 104 20.40 6.61 5.39
N ALA A 105 19.41 6.41 6.26
CA ALA A 105 18.65 5.17 6.34
C ALA A 105 17.55 5.20 5.28
N LEU A 106 17.48 4.16 4.46
CA LEU A 106 16.45 3.95 3.44
C LEU A 106 15.61 2.76 3.87
N GLU A 107 14.29 2.92 3.95
CA GLU A 107 13.35 1.91 4.43
C GLU A 107 12.19 1.80 3.45
N VAL A 108 11.69 0.59 3.22
CA VAL A 108 10.45 0.33 2.48
C VAL A 108 9.43 -0.23 3.44
N LEU A 109 8.34 0.52 3.60
CA LEU A 109 7.15 0.13 4.33
C LEU A 109 6.16 -0.54 3.36
N ILE A 110 5.64 -1.69 3.76
CA ILE A 110 4.61 -2.43 3.03
C ILE A 110 3.29 -2.29 3.79
N PRO A 111 2.16 -1.99 3.13
CA PRO A 111 0.86 -1.90 3.78
C PRO A 111 0.46 -3.25 4.38
N MET A 112 -0.18 -3.20 5.55
CA MET A 112 -0.83 -4.38 6.11
C MET A 112 -2.05 -4.73 5.25
N PRO A 113 -2.30 -6.02 4.96
CA PRO A 113 -3.48 -6.41 4.20
C PRO A 113 -4.78 -5.90 4.82
N HIS A 114 -5.69 -5.46 3.96
CA HIS A 114 -7.05 -5.05 4.32
C HIS A 114 -8.03 -5.77 3.40
N ILE A 115 -8.77 -6.72 3.97
CA ILE A 115 -9.66 -7.60 3.21
C ILE A 115 -11.10 -7.10 3.32
N LEU A 116 -11.77 -6.88 2.18
CA LEU A 116 -13.22 -6.70 2.15
C LEU A 116 -13.90 -8.06 2.02
N LEU A 117 -14.71 -8.42 3.01
CA LEU A 117 -15.54 -9.61 3.04
C LEU A 117 -16.95 -9.26 2.55
N MET A 118 -17.24 -9.53 1.29
CA MET A 118 -18.59 -9.33 0.73
C MET A 118 -19.44 -10.58 0.98
N GLY A 119 -20.23 -10.53 2.04
CA GLY A 119 -20.99 -11.65 2.60
C GLY A 119 -20.51 -11.99 4.01
N GLY A 120 -21.25 -11.59 5.06
CA GLY A 120 -20.81 -11.68 6.46
C GLY A 120 -21.17 -12.98 7.19
N GLY A 121 -21.34 -14.08 6.44
CA GLY A 121 -21.72 -15.38 6.98
C GLY A 121 -20.61 -16.08 7.79
N HIS A 122 -20.81 -17.37 8.08
CA HIS A 122 -19.87 -18.18 8.88
C HIS A 122 -18.45 -18.21 8.30
N CYS A 123 -18.29 -18.24 6.97
CA CYS A 123 -16.98 -18.18 6.32
C CYS A 123 -16.26 -16.85 6.60
N ALA A 124 -16.96 -15.73 6.52
CA ALA A 124 -16.38 -14.42 6.82
C ALA A 124 -15.98 -14.30 8.29
N LYS A 125 -16.75 -14.86 9.22
CA LYS A 125 -16.38 -14.93 10.64
C LYS A 125 -15.08 -15.70 10.86
N ALA A 126 -14.94 -16.88 10.25
CA ALA A 126 -13.71 -17.66 10.34
C ALA A 126 -12.49 -16.94 9.74
N ILE A 127 -12.67 -16.24 8.62
CA ILE A 127 -11.61 -15.42 8.01
C ILE A 127 -11.25 -14.23 8.91
N ALA A 128 -12.23 -13.53 9.48
CA ALA A 128 -12.00 -12.43 10.42
C ALA A 128 -11.22 -12.90 11.66
N GLU A 129 -11.55 -14.08 12.22
CA GLU A 129 -10.80 -14.69 13.32
C GLU A 129 -9.34 -15.01 12.93
N ALA A 130 -9.12 -15.49 11.71
CA ALA A 130 -7.77 -15.76 11.19
C ALA A 130 -6.95 -14.50 10.92
N CYS A 131 -7.60 -13.36 10.66
CA CYS A 131 -6.93 -12.07 10.45
C CYS A 131 -6.33 -11.50 11.74
N LYS A 132 -6.97 -11.76 12.90
CA LYS A 132 -6.55 -11.22 14.21
C LYS A 132 -5.08 -11.51 14.58
N PRO A 133 -4.60 -12.78 14.58
CA PRO A 133 -3.20 -13.07 14.94
C PRO A 133 -2.17 -12.57 13.89
N LEU A 134 -2.62 -12.16 12.71
CA LEU A 134 -1.77 -11.64 11.64
C LEU A 134 -1.73 -10.10 11.64
N ASP A 135 -2.49 -9.44 12.51
CA ASP A 135 -2.74 -7.99 12.49
C ASP A 135 -3.26 -7.50 11.13
N TRP A 136 -4.04 -8.36 10.43
CA TRP A 136 -4.66 -7.98 9.16
C TRP A 136 -5.97 -7.26 9.41
N ASN A 137 -6.19 -6.19 8.65
CA ASN A 137 -7.43 -5.45 8.67
C ASN A 137 -8.50 -6.20 7.85
N TYR A 138 -9.75 -6.05 8.25
CA TYR A 138 -10.89 -6.52 7.46
C TYR A 138 -12.06 -5.56 7.57
N SER A 139 -12.89 -5.56 6.53
CA SER A 139 -14.18 -4.87 6.47
C SER A 139 -15.24 -5.85 5.97
N VAL A 140 -16.52 -5.55 6.21
CA VAL A 140 -17.62 -6.42 5.79
C VAL A 140 -18.68 -5.64 5.03
N GLN A 141 -19.23 -6.26 3.99
CA GLN A 141 -20.39 -5.78 3.24
C GLN A 141 -21.41 -6.91 3.12
N ASP A 142 -22.68 -6.67 3.45
CA ASP A 142 -23.77 -7.64 3.23
C ASP A 142 -25.09 -6.90 3.00
N SER A 143 -26.00 -7.50 2.23
CA SER A 143 -27.35 -6.98 1.98
C SER A 143 -28.30 -7.18 3.17
N ARG A 144 -27.89 -8.01 4.15
CA ARG A 144 -28.65 -8.30 5.37
C ARG A 144 -27.97 -7.66 6.57
N ALA A 145 -28.69 -6.82 7.30
CA ALA A 145 -28.16 -6.00 8.39
C ALA A 145 -27.40 -6.80 9.46
N GLU A 146 -27.89 -7.99 9.80
CA GLU A 146 -27.30 -8.86 10.83
C GLU A 146 -25.99 -9.53 10.38
N TYR A 147 -25.71 -9.56 9.08
CA TYR A 147 -24.48 -10.07 8.50
C TYR A 147 -23.53 -8.94 8.07
N ALA A 148 -24.00 -7.70 7.95
CA ALA A 148 -23.18 -6.54 7.63
C ALA A 148 -22.32 -6.05 8.82
N VAL A 149 -22.24 -6.82 9.90
CA VAL A 149 -21.49 -6.48 11.12
C VAL A 149 -20.62 -7.67 11.53
N LEU A 150 -19.31 -7.42 11.65
CA LEU A 150 -18.35 -8.35 12.23
C LEU A 150 -17.54 -7.61 13.29
N GLU A 151 -17.38 -8.23 14.46
CA GLU A 151 -16.57 -7.67 15.55
C GLU A 151 -15.14 -7.41 15.06
N GLY A 152 -14.61 -6.21 15.30
CA GLY A 152 -13.26 -5.82 14.90
C GLY A 152 -13.10 -5.40 13.43
N ALA A 153 -14.19 -5.35 12.65
CA ALA A 153 -14.13 -4.82 11.29
C ALA A 153 -13.85 -3.30 11.29
N ASN A 154 -12.97 -2.84 10.40
CA ASN A 154 -12.65 -1.43 10.22
C ASN A 154 -13.82 -0.66 9.58
N GLU A 155 -14.53 -1.30 8.67
CA GLU A 155 -15.72 -0.75 8.03
C GLU A 155 -16.83 -1.81 7.97
N THR A 156 -18.08 -1.34 8.09
CA THR A 156 -19.29 -2.16 8.04
C THR A 156 -20.29 -1.55 7.07
N HIS A 157 -20.67 -2.29 6.03
CA HIS A 157 -21.48 -1.78 4.93
C HIS A 157 -22.76 -2.62 4.78
N HIS A 158 -23.89 -2.08 5.26
CA HIS A 158 -25.21 -2.66 5.03
C HIS A 158 -25.85 -2.05 3.80
N SER A 159 -25.81 -2.78 2.68
CA SER A 159 -26.34 -2.30 1.41
C SER A 159 -26.50 -3.45 0.41
N CYS A 160 -27.27 -3.25 -0.66
CA CYS A 160 -27.16 -4.16 -1.80
C CYS A 160 -25.81 -3.96 -2.52
N PRO A 161 -25.34 -4.94 -3.33
CA PRO A 161 -24.10 -4.81 -4.09
C PRO A 161 -24.04 -3.55 -4.95
N LYS A 162 -25.13 -3.26 -5.67
CA LYS A 162 -25.25 -2.09 -6.54
C LYS A 162 -24.99 -0.77 -5.82
N ASP A 163 -25.65 -0.55 -4.68
CA ASP A 163 -25.53 0.71 -3.94
C ASP A 163 -24.13 0.89 -3.36
N PHE A 164 -23.51 -0.20 -2.88
CA PHE A 164 -22.11 -0.19 -2.44
C PHE A 164 -21.19 0.23 -3.58
N LEU A 165 -21.31 -0.43 -4.72
CA LEU A 165 -20.44 -0.20 -5.88
C LEU A 165 -20.65 1.18 -6.51
N MET A 166 -21.85 1.76 -6.44
CA MET A 166 -22.12 3.13 -6.88
C MET A 166 -21.42 4.19 -6.01
N ALA A 167 -21.16 3.89 -4.75
CA ALA A 167 -20.42 4.77 -3.83
C ALA A 167 -18.89 4.63 -3.95
N GLU A 168 -18.43 3.63 -4.71
CA GLU A 168 -17.03 3.24 -4.79
C GLU A 168 -16.45 3.49 -6.21
N ASN A 169 -15.14 3.62 -6.28
CA ASN A 169 -14.39 3.74 -7.53
C ASN A 169 -13.01 3.09 -7.36
N LYS A 170 -12.23 3.00 -8.45
CA LYS A 170 -10.86 2.47 -8.43
C LYS A 170 -10.00 2.99 -7.27
N GLN A 171 -10.04 4.30 -7.03
CA GLN A 171 -9.23 4.93 -5.98
C GLN A 171 -9.72 4.58 -4.57
N SER A 172 -11.02 4.59 -4.32
CA SER A 172 -11.53 4.23 -3.00
C SER A 172 -11.36 2.73 -2.72
N LEU A 173 -11.62 1.86 -3.70
CA LEU A 173 -11.46 0.40 -3.57
C LEU A 173 -10.00 -0.02 -3.36
N SER A 174 -9.02 0.78 -3.82
CA SER A 174 -7.60 0.48 -3.66
C SER A 174 -7.16 0.28 -2.19
N ARG A 175 -7.91 0.81 -1.22
CA ARG A 175 -7.66 0.56 0.22
C ARG A 175 -7.71 -0.92 0.58
N PHE A 176 -8.50 -1.71 -0.15
CA PHE A 176 -8.58 -3.15 0.05
C PHE A 176 -7.50 -3.86 -0.77
N SER A 177 -6.62 -4.59 -0.11
CA SER A 177 -5.65 -5.46 -0.78
C SER A 177 -6.32 -6.65 -1.46
N ASP A 178 -7.45 -7.07 -0.89
CA ASP A 178 -8.22 -8.23 -1.29
C ASP A 178 -9.71 -7.99 -1.14
N ILE A 179 -10.50 -8.52 -2.06
CA ILE A 179 -11.96 -8.59 -1.91
C ILE A 179 -12.40 -10.03 -2.12
N LEU A 180 -13.11 -10.57 -1.13
CA LEU A 180 -13.62 -11.94 -1.12
C LEU A 180 -15.14 -11.93 -1.24
N LEU A 181 -15.66 -12.56 -2.28
CA LEU A 181 -17.09 -12.79 -2.48
C LEU A 181 -17.48 -14.07 -1.75
N LEU A 182 -18.17 -13.90 -0.63
CA LEU A 182 -18.59 -14.92 0.33
C LEU A 182 -20.12 -14.97 0.44
N GLY A 183 -20.81 -14.50 -0.60
CA GLY A 183 -22.26 -14.40 -0.63
C GLY A 183 -22.97 -15.75 -0.59
N HIS A 184 -24.24 -15.69 -0.19
CA HIS A 184 -25.14 -16.84 -0.12
C HIS A 184 -25.99 -16.99 -1.40
N ASP A 185 -26.13 -15.92 -2.18
CA ASP A 185 -26.82 -15.89 -3.47
C ASP A 185 -25.80 -15.70 -4.60
N TRP A 186 -25.85 -16.60 -5.59
CA TRP A 186 -24.95 -16.55 -6.72
C TRP A 186 -25.20 -15.33 -7.62
N LYS A 187 -26.43 -14.81 -7.70
CA LYS A 187 -26.74 -13.63 -8.51
C LYS A 187 -26.12 -12.38 -7.91
N GLU A 188 -26.18 -12.22 -6.59
CA GLU A 188 -25.51 -11.11 -5.93
C GLU A 188 -23.99 -11.21 -6.10
N ASP A 189 -23.40 -12.40 -6.01
CA ASP A 189 -21.95 -12.56 -6.24
C ASP A 189 -21.53 -12.27 -7.68
N GLU A 190 -22.37 -12.60 -8.66
CA GLU A 190 -22.14 -12.22 -10.06
C GLU A 190 -22.16 -10.70 -10.23
N GLU A 191 -23.16 -10.03 -9.63
CA GLU A 191 -23.26 -8.56 -9.62
C GLU A 191 -22.05 -7.90 -8.94
N ARG A 192 -21.61 -8.43 -7.80
CA ARG A 192 -20.40 -7.98 -7.09
C ARG A 192 -19.17 -8.10 -7.99
N LEU A 193 -18.98 -9.26 -8.62
CA LEU A 193 -17.83 -9.49 -9.49
C LEU A 193 -17.80 -8.50 -10.65
N LEU A 194 -18.90 -8.40 -11.41
CA LEU A 194 -18.98 -7.49 -12.55
C LEU A 194 -18.78 -6.04 -12.11
N GLY A 195 -19.43 -5.61 -11.03
CA GLY A 195 -19.29 -4.25 -10.53
C GLY A 195 -17.87 -3.90 -10.09
N LEU A 196 -17.15 -4.82 -9.44
CA LEU A 196 -15.74 -4.61 -9.07
C LEU A 196 -14.82 -4.52 -10.29
N LEU A 197 -15.05 -5.35 -11.30
CA LEU A 197 -14.31 -5.30 -12.57
C LEU A 197 -14.57 -3.97 -13.30
N PHE A 198 -15.83 -3.56 -13.41
CA PHE A 198 -16.20 -2.27 -14.03
C PHE A 198 -15.67 -1.06 -13.25
N ALA A 199 -15.63 -1.13 -11.92
CA ALA A 199 -15.04 -0.09 -11.08
C ALA A 199 -13.50 -0.01 -11.22
N GLY A 200 -12.87 -0.97 -11.89
CA GLY A 200 -11.44 -1.00 -12.14
C GLY A 200 -10.62 -1.40 -10.91
N TYR A 201 -11.13 -2.34 -10.10
CA TYR A 201 -10.37 -2.87 -8.98
C TYR A 201 -9.19 -3.72 -9.46
N ASP A 202 -7.97 -3.30 -9.11
CA ASP A 202 -6.72 -3.96 -9.54
C ASP A 202 -6.13 -4.91 -8.48
N GLY A 203 -6.81 -5.07 -7.33
CA GLY A 203 -6.36 -5.96 -6.26
C GLY A 203 -6.78 -7.42 -6.49
N ARG A 204 -6.60 -8.25 -5.47
CA ARG A 204 -6.92 -9.69 -5.59
C ARG A 204 -8.40 -9.93 -5.34
N LEU A 205 -9.06 -10.58 -6.30
CA LEU A 205 -10.46 -11.01 -6.20
C LEU A 205 -10.54 -12.52 -5.94
N GLY A 206 -11.28 -12.90 -4.92
CA GLY A 206 -11.60 -14.29 -4.61
C GLY A 206 -13.11 -14.52 -4.58
N VAL A 207 -13.57 -15.65 -5.13
CA VAL A 207 -15.00 -16.01 -5.11
C VAL A 207 -15.16 -17.39 -4.50
N ILE A 208 -15.97 -17.51 -3.45
CA ILE A 208 -16.29 -18.82 -2.88
C ILE A 208 -17.23 -19.58 -3.82
N GLY A 209 -16.87 -20.82 -4.14
CA GLY A 209 -17.72 -21.67 -4.95
C GLY A 209 -17.02 -22.84 -5.61
N SER A 210 -17.81 -23.64 -6.32
CA SER A 210 -17.32 -24.73 -7.15
C SER A 210 -16.66 -24.21 -8.42
N LYS A 211 -15.87 -25.07 -9.08
CA LYS A 211 -15.32 -24.79 -10.43
C LYS A 211 -16.41 -24.41 -11.44
N ALA A 212 -17.61 -24.98 -11.31
CA ALA A 212 -18.73 -24.67 -12.19
C ALA A 212 -19.24 -23.23 -12.00
N LYS A 213 -19.38 -22.76 -10.74
CA LYS A 213 -19.75 -21.36 -10.44
C LYS A 213 -18.70 -20.40 -11.00
N TRP A 214 -17.41 -20.70 -10.77
CA TRP A 214 -16.32 -19.90 -11.31
C TRP A 214 -16.35 -19.81 -12.83
N ASN A 215 -16.48 -20.93 -13.53
CA ASN A 215 -16.54 -20.94 -15.00
C ASN A 215 -17.74 -20.13 -15.55
N ALA A 216 -18.90 -20.19 -14.87
CA ALA A 216 -20.06 -19.39 -15.24
C ALA A 216 -19.77 -17.88 -15.09
N PHE A 217 -19.21 -17.47 -13.95
CA PHE A 217 -18.86 -16.08 -13.70
C PHE A 217 -17.80 -15.55 -14.66
N THR A 218 -16.76 -16.34 -14.94
CA THR A 218 -15.74 -15.98 -15.93
C THR A 218 -16.37 -15.76 -17.30
N LYS A 219 -17.29 -16.63 -17.73
CA LYS A 219 -17.97 -16.48 -19.01
C LYS A 219 -18.75 -15.17 -19.07
N VAL A 220 -19.57 -14.88 -18.05
CA VAL A 220 -20.37 -13.65 -17.99
C VAL A 220 -19.48 -12.41 -17.96
N ALA A 221 -18.38 -12.43 -17.19
CA ALA A 221 -17.44 -11.31 -17.14
C ALA A 221 -16.80 -11.04 -18.52
N LEU A 222 -16.34 -12.08 -19.23
CA LEU A 222 -15.77 -11.93 -20.57
C LEU A 222 -16.79 -11.45 -21.61
N GLU A 223 -18.06 -11.83 -21.48
CA GLU A 223 -19.14 -11.35 -22.34
C GLU A 223 -19.50 -9.88 -22.05
N ALA A 224 -19.22 -9.39 -20.84
CA ALA A 224 -19.51 -8.03 -20.40
C ALA A 224 -18.46 -6.99 -20.83
N GLY A 225 -17.30 -7.43 -21.31
CA GLY A 225 -16.18 -6.59 -21.79
C GLY A 225 -15.07 -6.41 -20.76
#